data_AF-A0A7C3KCF8-F1
#
_entry.id   AF-A0A7C3KCF8-F1
#
_cell.length_a   1.000
_cell.length_b   1.000
_cell.length_c   1.000
_cell.angle_alpha   90.00
_cell.angle_beta   90.00
_cell.angle_gamma   90.00
#
_symmetry.space_group_name_H-M   'P 1'
#
loop_
_entity.id
_entity.type
_entity.pdbx_description
1 polymer ?
#
loop_
_entity_poly.entity_id
_entity_poly.type
_entity_poly.pdbx_seq_one_letter_code
_entity_poly.pdbx_strand_id
1 'polypeptide(L)'
;MKKRPLNFLGFSLSALLLSTFVMMVADIAVAGSKFRPPRSGAPGNREAGAARSDTCASTANSSGLTALLPTSNLGLTTKAFPTFFAYLPPNNAQRAEFRLVEEESGKEVFTGQVQMPKANAANAAYRHKASVVKMSLPKTGSSEGLKAGKSYLWAMMLVCNAQNRAEDIVVTGVVQRVDDNYVKTLDAETKQKLASVNTVPPQEKPSIYGSAGIWNDMLADTAALMQKNPATYSEEWKDLLGEQGLGAIATAPVVEVKLEPIRP
;
A
#
# COMPACT_ATOMS: atom_id res chain seq x y z
N MET A 1 84.79 -23.07 -48.28
CA MET A 1 83.58 -23.91 -48.32
C MET A 1 82.36 -23.06 -47.97
N LYS A 2 81.38 -23.02 -48.88
CA LYS A 2 80.09 -22.32 -48.75
C LYS A 2 79.28 -22.84 -47.55
N LYS A 3 78.74 -21.93 -46.72
CA LYS A 3 77.38 -22.01 -46.14
C LYS A 3 76.84 -20.58 -45.87
N ARG A 4 75.82 -20.19 -46.61
CA ARG A 4 74.74 -19.24 -46.21
C ARG A 4 73.63 -20.08 -45.52
N PRO A 5 72.50 -19.53 -45.02
CA PRO A 5 72.13 -18.17 -44.57
C PRO A 5 71.41 -18.20 -43.18
N LEU A 6 70.88 -17.08 -42.66
CA LEU A 6 69.46 -16.99 -42.26
C LEU A 6 69.06 -15.55 -41.85
N ASN A 7 68.13 -14.97 -42.61
CA ASN A 7 67.36 -13.79 -42.21
C ASN A 7 66.28 -14.21 -41.21
N PHE A 8 66.14 -13.49 -40.09
CA PHE A 8 64.95 -13.57 -39.24
C PHE A 8 64.06 -12.35 -39.48
N LEU A 9 62.86 -12.61 -40.01
CA LEU A 9 61.73 -11.69 -40.06
C LEU A 9 61.30 -11.37 -38.62
N GLY A 10 61.27 -10.09 -38.25
CA GLY A 10 60.62 -9.61 -37.03
C GLY A 10 59.09 -9.61 -37.22
N PHE A 11 58.38 -10.48 -36.51
CA PHE A 11 56.93 -10.41 -36.36
C PHE A 11 56.59 -9.38 -35.27
N SER A 12 55.91 -8.30 -35.68
CA SER A 12 55.29 -7.33 -34.78
C SER A 12 54.03 -7.94 -34.17
N LEU A 13 54.01 -8.08 -32.85
CA LEU A 13 52.87 -8.61 -32.09
C LEU A 13 52.03 -7.43 -31.58
N SER A 14 50.99 -7.07 -32.33
CA SER A 14 50.00 -6.07 -31.89
C SER A 14 49.04 -6.71 -30.88
N ALA A 15 49.15 -6.34 -29.60
CA ALA A 15 48.24 -6.77 -28.55
C ALA A 15 46.94 -5.95 -28.59
N LEU A 16 45.82 -6.60 -28.96
CA LEU A 16 44.47 -6.04 -28.79
C LEU A 16 44.04 -6.17 -27.32
N LEU A 17 43.89 -5.03 -26.63
CA LEU A 17 43.24 -4.95 -25.33
C LEU A 17 41.72 -4.96 -25.52
N LEU A 18 41.06 -6.12 -25.40
CA LEU A 18 39.62 -6.18 -25.22
C LEU A 18 39.27 -5.73 -23.79
N SER A 19 38.86 -4.47 -23.66
CA SER A 19 38.25 -3.91 -22.47
C SER A 19 36.91 -4.61 -22.20
N THR A 20 36.89 -5.57 -21.28
CA THR A 20 35.66 -6.13 -20.75
C THR A 20 34.99 -5.12 -19.81
N PHE A 21 33.97 -4.44 -20.31
CA PHE A 21 33.08 -3.62 -19.49
C PHE A 21 32.22 -4.57 -18.64
N VAL A 22 32.72 -4.92 -17.46
CA VAL A 22 31.94 -5.63 -16.45
C VAL A 22 30.91 -4.63 -15.92
N MET A 23 29.64 -4.78 -16.34
CA MET A 23 28.53 -4.14 -15.66
C MET A 23 28.48 -4.70 -14.23
N MET A 24 29.00 -3.92 -13.29
CA MET A 24 28.86 -4.18 -11.87
C MET A 24 27.37 -4.01 -11.54
N VAL A 25 26.63 -5.12 -11.48
CA VAL A 25 25.31 -5.13 -10.88
C VAL A 25 25.52 -4.94 -9.39
N ALA A 26 25.26 -3.73 -8.90
CA ALA A 26 25.17 -3.52 -7.47
C ALA A 26 23.95 -4.30 -6.98
N ASP A 27 24.17 -5.32 -6.16
CA ASP A 27 23.11 -5.91 -5.35
C ASP A 27 22.56 -4.81 -4.45
N ILE A 28 21.42 -4.21 -4.86
CA ILE A 28 20.68 -3.32 -3.98
C ILE A 28 20.10 -4.23 -2.90
N ALA A 29 20.77 -4.29 -1.76
CA ALA A 29 20.18 -4.83 -0.55
C ALA A 29 18.91 -4.01 -0.26
N VAL A 30 17.75 -4.62 -0.46
CA VAL A 30 16.47 -4.05 -0.05
C VAL A 30 16.48 -4.05 1.47
N ALA A 31 16.83 -2.91 2.07
CA ALA A 31 16.66 -2.72 3.49
C ALA A 31 15.16 -2.75 3.80
N GLY A 32 14.69 -3.83 4.43
CA GLY A 32 13.28 -3.98 4.81
C GLY A 32 12.82 -2.75 5.60
N SER A 33 11.76 -2.10 5.11
CA SER A 33 11.22 -0.90 5.73
C SER A 33 10.47 -1.26 7.02
N LYS A 34 11.11 -1.03 8.17
CA LYS A 34 10.49 -1.27 9.48
C LYS A 34 9.51 -0.17 9.84
N PHE A 35 8.31 -0.52 10.27
CA PHE A 35 7.33 0.45 10.73
C PHE A 35 7.51 0.77 12.22
N ARG A 36 7.59 2.06 12.56
CA ARG A 36 7.60 2.54 13.96
C ARG A 36 6.27 3.22 14.28
N PRO A 37 5.34 2.55 14.98
CA PRO A 37 4.04 3.14 15.26
C PRO A 37 4.16 4.37 16.17
N PRO A 38 3.27 5.38 16.02
CA PRO A 38 3.14 6.43 17.02
C PRO A 38 2.68 5.85 18.36
N ARG A 39 2.88 6.60 19.46
CA ARG A 39 2.54 6.15 20.83
C ARG A 39 1.02 6.02 21.07
N SER A 40 0.19 6.55 20.19
CA SER A 40 -1.27 6.52 20.29
C SER A 40 -1.87 5.50 19.31
N GLY A 41 -3.01 4.92 19.72
CA GLY A 41 -3.90 4.17 18.85
C GLY A 41 -5.30 4.77 18.83
N ALA A 42 -6.16 4.24 17.98
CA ALA A 42 -7.54 4.65 17.84
C ALA A 42 -8.48 3.45 18.01
N PRO A 43 -9.68 3.64 18.57
CA PRO A 43 -10.68 2.58 18.60
C PRO A 43 -11.15 2.24 17.17
N GLY A 44 -11.67 1.03 16.99
CA GLY A 44 -12.37 0.63 15.77
C GLY A 44 -12.15 -0.83 15.38
N ASN A 45 -12.83 -1.24 14.32
CA ASN A 45 -12.84 -2.60 13.80
C ASN A 45 -12.01 -2.70 12.53
N ARG A 46 -10.71 -2.95 12.68
CA ARG A 46 -9.78 -3.15 11.55
C ARG A 46 -10.13 -4.41 10.75
N GLU A 47 -10.55 -5.46 11.44
CA GLU A 47 -10.99 -6.73 10.85
C GLU A 47 -12.47 -6.90 11.14
N ALA A 48 -13.26 -7.18 10.10
CA ALA A 48 -14.65 -7.53 10.29
C ALA A 48 -14.71 -8.84 11.10
N GLY A 49 -15.56 -8.87 12.13
CA GLY A 49 -15.75 -10.06 12.94
C GLY A 49 -16.21 -11.27 12.11
N ALA A 50 -16.18 -12.46 12.72
CA ALA A 50 -16.66 -13.68 12.07
C ALA A 50 -18.07 -13.46 11.52
N ALA A 51 -18.19 -13.54 10.20
CA ALA A 51 -19.45 -13.45 9.51
C ALA A 51 -20.39 -14.56 10.01
N ARG A 52 -21.66 -14.22 10.28
CA ARG A 52 -22.71 -15.24 10.39
C ARG A 52 -22.77 -16.01 9.06
N SER A 53 -23.24 -17.25 9.06
CA SER A 53 -23.24 -18.15 7.88
C SER A 53 -23.86 -17.57 6.61
N ASP A 54 -24.64 -16.48 6.72
CA ASP A 54 -25.50 -15.93 5.67
C ASP A 54 -24.97 -14.61 5.08
N THR A 55 -23.67 -14.30 5.21
CA THR A 55 -23.13 -13.08 4.57
C THR A 55 -22.78 -13.28 3.10
N CYS A 56 -22.72 -12.18 2.35
CA CYS A 56 -22.32 -12.19 0.94
C CYS A 56 -20.81 -12.44 0.73
N ALA A 57 -20.02 -12.73 1.77
CA ALA A 57 -18.59 -12.96 1.67
C ALA A 57 -18.14 -14.23 2.41
N SER A 58 -17.11 -14.88 1.88
CA SER A 58 -16.51 -16.07 2.50
C SER A 58 -15.46 -15.71 3.54
N THR A 59 -15.53 -16.34 4.70
CA THR A 59 -14.44 -16.39 5.68
C THR A 59 -13.92 -17.82 5.91
N ALA A 60 -14.45 -18.81 5.21
CA ALA A 60 -14.17 -20.23 5.48
C ALA A 60 -12.72 -20.63 5.17
N ASN A 61 -12.08 -19.99 4.19
CA ASN A 61 -10.70 -20.25 3.77
C ASN A 61 -9.93 -18.95 3.47
N SER A 62 -10.41 -17.82 4.01
CA SER A 62 -9.85 -16.49 3.77
C SER A 62 -10.13 -15.59 4.96
N SER A 63 -9.28 -14.58 5.16
CA SER A 63 -9.58 -13.49 6.10
C SER A 63 -10.92 -12.81 5.73
N GLY A 64 -11.58 -12.20 6.71
CA GLY A 64 -12.75 -11.35 6.44
C GLY A 64 -12.37 -10.03 5.75
N LEU A 65 -13.36 -9.18 5.49
CA LEU A 65 -13.08 -7.79 5.09
C LEU A 65 -12.12 -7.17 6.12
N THR A 66 -11.01 -6.62 5.66
CA THR A 66 -9.92 -6.16 6.55
C THR A 66 -9.38 -4.81 6.08
N ALA A 67 -9.34 -3.81 6.94
CA ALA A 67 -8.62 -2.56 6.71
C ALA A 67 -7.11 -2.79 6.86
N LEU A 68 -6.31 -2.36 5.89
CA LEU A 68 -4.85 -2.47 5.98
C LEU A 68 -4.31 -1.28 6.76
N LEU A 69 -4.49 -1.34 8.08
CA LEU A 69 -4.00 -0.39 9.07
C LEU A 69 -3.01 -1.08 10.02
N PRO A 70 -2.18 -0.34 10.76
CA PRO A 70 -1.40 -0.93 11.84
C PRO A 70 -2.33 -1.47 12.94
N THR A 71 -1.79 -2.26 13.85
CA THR A 71 -2.55 -2.83 14.99
C THR A 71 -3.18 -1.76 15.88
N SER A 72 -2.67 -0.53 15.84
CA SER A 72 -3.21 0.64 16.53
C SER A 72 -4.48 1.23 15.88
N ASN A 73 -4.91 0.73 14.71
CA ASN A 73 -6.03 1.22 13.91
C ASN A 73 -5.92 2.71 13.47
N LEU A 74 -4.74 3.31 13.62
CA LEU A 74 -4.44 4.70 13.26
C LEU A 74 -3.42 4.73 12.14
N GLY A 75 -3.83 5.24 10.98
CA GLY A 75 -2.96 5.52 9.86
C GLY A 75 -2.57 7.01 9.80
N LEU A 76 -1.27 7.30 9.75
CA LEU A 76 -0.78 8.67 9.53
C LEU A 76 -0.46 8.90 8.05
N THR A 77 -0.73 10.11 7.56
CA THR A 77 -0.41 10.53 6.18
C THR A 77 0.10 11.97 6.13
N THR A 78 0.97 12.27 5.16
CA THR A 78 1.33 13.65 4.79
C THR A 78 0.37 14.26 3.75
N LYS A 79 -0.40 13.41 3.05
CA LYS A 79 -1.18 13.79 1.88
C LYS A 79 -2.54 14.33 2.25
N ALA A 80 -2.97 15.41 1.58
CA ALA A 80 -4.34 15.91 1.67
C ALA A 80 -5.35 14.92 1.06
N PHE A 81 -4.90 14.11 0.10
CA PHE A 81 -5.70 13.12 -0.60
C PHE A 81 -4.97 11.76 -0.50
N PRO A 82 -5.10 11.07 0.64
CA PRO A 82 -4.37 9.83 0.89
C PRO A 82 -4.97 8.66 0.10
N THR A 83 -4.22 7.56 0.08
CA THR A 83 -4.69 6.26 -0.39
C THR A 83 -5.03 5.38 0.80
N PHE A 84 -6.20 4.75 0.73
CA PHE A 84 -6.68 3.77 1.68
C PHE A 84 -6.55 2.37 1.10
N PHE A 85 -6.40 1.37 1.97
CA PHE A 85 -6.23 -0.02 1.57
C PHE A 85 -7.16 -0.91 2.37
N ALA A 86 -7.82 -1.84 1.69
CA ALA A 86 -8.63 -2.86 2.32
C ALA A 86 -8.48 -4.20 1.58
N TYR A 87 -8.48 -5.31 2.30
CA TYR A 87 -8.61 -6.64 1.74
C TYR A 87 -10.08 -7.00 1.63
N LEU A 88 -10.49 -7.39 0.42
CA LEU A 88 -11.80 -7.91 0.12
C LEU A 88 -11.70 -9.44 0.08
N PRO A 89 -12.46 -10.17 0.93
CA PRO A 89 -12.61 -11.61 0.77
C PRO A 89 -13.31 -11.96 -0.54
N PRO A 90 -13.30 -13.24 -0.96
CA PRO A 90 -14.21 -13.72 -2.00
C PRO A 90 -15.65 -13.36 -1.62
N ASN A 91 -16.37 -12.66 -2.50
CA ASN A 91 -17.69 -12.12 -2.17
C ASN A 91 -18.63 -11.99 -3.39
N ASN A 92 -19.92 -11.81 -3.10
CA ASN A 92 -21.03 -11.60 -4.04
C ASN A 92 -21.66 -10.21 -3.93
N ALA A 93 -21.07 -9.29 -3.15
CA ALA A 93 -21.58 -7.93 -3.00
C ALA A 93 -21.59 -7.23 -4.36
N GLN A 94 -22.73 -6.66 -4.76
CA GLN A 94 -22.82 -5.94 -6.04
C GLN A 94 -22.10 -4.59 -6.00
N ARG A 95 -21.98 -4.02 -4.80
CA ARG A 95 -21.39 -2.71 -4.56
C ARG A 95 -20.75 -2.68 -3.18
N ALA A 96 -19.78 -1.81 -3.03
CA ALA A 96 -19.23 -1.42 -1.74
C ALA A 96 -19.33 0.09 -1.59
N GLU A 97 -19.37 0.56 -0.34
CA GLU A 97 -19.43 1.97 0.01
C GLU A 97 -18.18 2.35 0.81
N PHE A 98 -17.72 3.58 0.62
CA PHE A 98 -16.65 4.20 1.40
C PHE A 98 -17.14 5.51 1.97
N ARG A 99 -16.89 5.73 3.26
CA ARG A 99 -17.24 6.95 3.99
C ARG A 99 -16.03 7.48 4.73
N LEU A 100 -15.93 8.80 4.79
CA LEU A 100 -14.88 9.54 5.49
C LEU A 100 -15.49 10.77 6.15
N VAL A 101 -15.34 10.86 7.47
CA VAL A 101 -15.88 11.94 8.29
C VAL A 101 -14.78 12.53 9.16
N GLU A 102 -14.76 13.85 9.35
CA GLU A 102 -13.89 14.49 10.35
C GLU A 102 -14.38 14.09 11.75
N GLU A 103 -13.47 13.59 12.59
CA GLU A 103 -13.80 13.00 13.89
C GLU A 103 -14.40 14.02 14.87
N GLU A 104 -13.83 15.22 14.95
CA GLU A 104 -14.23 16.24 15.92
C GLU A 104 -15.56 16.92 15.56
N SER A 105 -15.75 17.27 14.28
CA SER A 105 -16.92 18.02 13.82
C SER A 105 -18.06 17.11 13.34
N GLY A 106 -17.79 15.84 13.07
CA GLY A 106 -18.72 14.93 12.38
C GLY A 106 -18.96 15.29 10.92
N LYS A 107 -18.24 16.28 10.36
CA LYS A 107 -18.42 16.73 8.98
C LYS A 107 -18.08 15.61 8.01
N GLU A 108 -19.00 15.32 7.10
CA GLU A 108 -18.74 14.40 6.00
C GLU A 108 -17.76 15.03 5.00
N VAL A 109 -16.63 14.33 4.78
CA VAL A 109 -15.58 14.71 3.83
C VAL A 109 -15.78 14.01 2.49
N PHE A 110 -16.22 12.74 2.56
CA PHE A 110 -16.51 11.95 1.38
C PHE A 110 -17.48 10.81 1.72
N THR A 111 -18.47 10.60 0.86
CA THR A 111 -19.28 9.37 0.81
C THR A 111 -19.43 8.97 -0.66
N GLY A 112 -19.14 7.70 -0.95
CA GLY A 112 -19.09 7.22 -2.33
C GLY A 112 -19.16 5.71 -2.47
N GLN A 113 -19.36 5.26 -3.70
CA GLN A 113 -19.23 3.85 -4.07
C GLN A 113 -17.77 3.50 -4.34
N VAL A 114 -17.39 2.29 -3.94
CA VAL A 114 -16.12 1.67 -4.34
C VAL A 114 -16.39 0.84 -5.59
N GLN A 115 -15.66 1.11 -6.67
CA GLN A 115 -15.74 0.30 -7.88
C GLN A 115 -15.27 -1.13 -7.58
N MET A 116 -16.19 -2.09 -7.58
CA MET A 116 -15.84 -3.47 -7.28
C MET A 116 -14.83 -4.05 -8.29
N PRO A 117 -13.84 -4.85 -7.87
CA PRO A 117 -12.94 -5.55 -8.79
C PRO A 117 -13.72 -6.38 -9.81
N LYS A 118 -13.16 -6.56 -11.02
CA LYS A 118 -13.84 -7.29 -12.11
C LYS A 118 -14.36 -8.64 -11.62
N ALA A 119 -15.65 -8.89 -11.85
CA ALA A 119 -16.24 -10.18 -11.55
C ALA A 119 -15.66 -11.26 -12.49
N ASN A 120 -15.37 -12.44 -11.96
CA ASN A 120 -15.00 -13.60 -12.76
C ASN A 120 -16.09 -14.68 -12.63
N ALA A 121 -17.11 -14.55 -13.47
CA ALA A 121 -18.28 -15.42 -13.49
C ALA A 121 -18.00 -16.87 -13.96
N ALA A 122 -16.74 -17.24 -14.20
CA ALA A 122 -16.38 -18.61 -14.59
C ALA A 122 -16.41 -19.54 -13.38
N ASN A 123 -17.62 -19.92 -12.95
CA ASN A 123 -17.96 -21.04 -12.07
C ASN A 123 -17.53 -20.97 -10.60
N ALA A 124 -17.33 -19.78 -10.02
CA ALA A 124 -17.03 -19.64 -8.59
C ALA A 124 -18.31 -19.35 -7.77
N ALA A 125 -18.39 -19.89 -6.55
CA ALA A 125 -19.43 -19.56 -5.56
C ALA A 125 -19.51 -18.06 -5.22
N TYR A 126 -18.49 -17.29 -5.62
CA TYR A 126 -18.35 -15.86 -5.41
C TYR A 126 -18.03 -15.14 -6.73
N ARG A 127 -18.68 -13.99 -6.97
CA ARG A 127 -18.47 -13.14 -8.15
C ARG A 127 -17.09 -12.47 -8.16
N HIS A 128 -16.63 -12.04 -7.00
CA HIS A 128 -15.37 -11.33 -6.81
C HIS A 128 -14.36 -12.25 -6.12
N LYS A 129 -13.14 -12.36 -6.65
CA LYS A 129 -12.03 -13.05 -5.99
C LYS A 129 -11.44 -12.18 -4.88
N ALA A 130 -10.74 -12.83 -3.95
CA ALA A 130 -9.96 -12.14 -2.93
C ALA A 130 -8.94 -11.17 -3.55
N SER A 131 -8.87 -9.96 -3.02
CA SER A 131 -7.91 -8.94 -3.46
C SER A 131 -7.68 -7.89 -2.38
N VAL A 132 -6.51 -7.25 -2.39
CA VAL A 132 -6.30 -5.98 -1.71
C VAL A 132 -6.71 -4.88 -2.68
N VAL A 133 -7.65 -4.02 -2.30
CA VAL A 133 -7.98 -2.83 -3.07
C VAL A 133 -7.23 -1.62 -2.53
N LYS A 134 -6.66 -0.82 -3.43
CA LYS A 134 -6.13 0.50 -3.14
C LYS A 134 -7.09 1.57 -3.64
N MET A 135 -7.50 2.46 -2.76
CA MET A 135 -8.57 3.45 -2.94
C MET A 135 -8.01 4.85 -2.68
N SER A 136 -7.76 5.62 -3.72
CA SER A 136 -7.28 7.00 -3.55
C SER A 136 -8.45 7.95 -3.34
N LEU A 137 -8.37 8.81 -2.32
CA LEU A 137 -9.32 9.91 -2.17
C LEU A 137 -9.25 10.79 -3.42
N PRO A 138 -10.37 11.02 -4.14
CA PRO A 138 -10.35 11.80 -5.36
C PRO A 138 -9.93 13.25 -5.06
N LYS A 139 -9.24 13.90 -6.01
CA LYS A 139 -8.90 15.34 -5.93
C LYS A 139 -9.97 16.24 -6.53
N THR A 140 -11.01 15.65 -7.12
CA THR A 140 -12.04 16.33 -7.91
C THR A 140 -13.43 15.93 -7.42
N GLY A 141 -14.44 16.78 -7.68
CA GLY A 141 -15.82 16.56 -7.24
C GLY A 141 -16.06 17.02 -5.80
N SER A 142 -16.89 16.27 -5.05
CA SER A 142 -17.37 16.61 -3.70
C SER A 142 -16.38 16.34 -2.56
N SER A 143 -15.15 15.93 -2.86
CA SER A 143 -14.14 15.54 -1.86
C SER A 143 -13.32 16.75 -1.39
N GLU A 144 -13.33 17.02 -0.09
CA GLU A 144 -12.42 17.97 0.52
C GLU A 144 -11.11 17.26 0.91
N GLY A 145 -9.96 17.91 0.68
CA GLY A 145 -8.68 17.39 1.15
C GLY A 145 -8.57 17.44 2.67
N LEU A 146 -7.92 16.45 3.28
CA LEU A 146 -7.71 16.39 4.72
C LEU A 146 -6.90 17.60 5.20
N LYS A 147 -7.34 18.21 6.29
CA LYS A 147 -6.64 19.32 6.94
C LYS A 147 -5.52 18.77 7.81
N ALA A 148 -4.37 19.45 7.83
CA ALA A 148 -3.26 19.06 8.69
C ALA A 148 -3.70 19.11 10.17
N GLY A 149 -3.25 18.12 10.95
CA GLY A 149 -3.52 17.98 12.38
C GLY A 149 -4.87 17.34 12.70
N LYS A 150 -5.77 17.19 11.71
CA LYS A 150 -7.11 16.64 11.89
C LYS A 150 -7.16 15.13 11.68
N SER A 151 -7.98 14.48 12.49
CA SER A 151 -8.30 13.06 12.44
C SER A 151 -9.64 12.82 11.76
N TYR A 152 -9.72 11.71 11.05
CA TYR A 152 -10.87 11.34 10.25
C TYR A 152 -11.19 9.85 10.46
N LEU A 153 -12.46 9.56 10.72
CA LEU A 153 -12.97 8.21 10.76
C LEU A 153 -13.34 7.80 9.34
N TRP A 154 -12.85 6.65 8.91
CA TRP A 154 -13.24 6.08 7.63
C TRP A 154 -13.84 4.70 7.81
N ALA A 155 -14.78 4.37 6.94
CA ALA A 155 -15.44 3.07 6.91
C ALA A 155 -15.52 2.56 5.47
N MET A 156 -15.30 1.26 5.31
CA MET A 156 -15.59 0.53 4.08
C MET A 156 -16.62 -0.55 4.37
N MET A 157 -17.65 -0.62 3.54
CA MET A 157 -18.78 -1.54 3.71
C MET A 157 -18.97 -2.36 2.44
N LEU A 158 -19.00 -3.69 2.55
CA LEU A 158 -19.58 -4.54 1.51
C LEU A 158 -21.09 -4.55 1.72
N VAL A 159 -21.84 -4.10 0.71
CA VAL A 159 -23.30 -4.08 0.79
C VAL A 159 -23.84 -5.43 0.34
N CYS A 160 -24.19 -6.27 1.30
CA CYS A 160 -24.71 -7.62 1.04
C CYS A 160 -26.19 -7.60 0.63
N ASN A 161 -26.99 -6.77 1.30
CA ASN A 161 -28.41 -6.61 1.02
C ASN A 161 -28.78 -5.13 1.05
N ALA A 162 -29.10 -4.56 -0.11
CA ALA A 162 -29.42 -3.15 -0.22
C ALA A 162 -30.70 -2.75 0.54
N GLN A 163 -31.59 -3.72 0.84
CA GLN A 163 -32.82 -3.50 1.63
C GLN A 163 -32.60 -3.72 3.13
N ASN A 164 -31.53 -4.44 3.51
CA ASN A 164 -31.20 -4.69 4.91
C ASN A 164 -29.72 -4.41 5.18
N ARG A 165 -29.42 -3.14 5.46
CA ARG A 165 -28.04 -2.68 5.72
C ARG A 165 -27.42 -3.23 7.01
N ALA A 166 -28.21 -3.88 7.87
CA ALA A 166 -27.68 -4.60 9.04
C ALA A 166 -26.85 -5.84 8.65
N GLU A 167 -26.97 -6.31 7.40
CA GLU A 167 -26.19 -7.42 6.85
C GLU A 167 -24.86 -6.97 6.22
N ASP A 168 -24.58 -5.66 6.21
CA ASP A 168 -23.33 -5.16 5.66
C ASP A 168 -22.13 -5.63 6.47
N ILE A 169 -21.07 -6.01 5.76
CA ILE A 169 -19.78 -6.29 6.38
C ILE A 169 -18.98 -5.00 6.39
N VAL A 170 -18.57 -4.55 7.57
CA VAL A 170 -17.97 -3.22 7.76
C VAL A 170 -16.60 -3.34 8.41
N VAL A 171 -15.64 -2.58 7.89
CA VAL A 171 -14.38 -2.25 8.57
C VAL A 171 -14.26 -0.75 8.75
N THR A 172 -13.60 -0.35 9.82
CA THR A 172 -13.43 1.06 10.18
C THR A 172 -12.00 1.33 10.59
N GLY A 173 -11.54 2.55 10.36
CA GLY A 173 -10.22 2.98 10.75
C GLY A 173 -10.13 4.47 10.96
N VAL A 174 -9.00 4.92 11.49
CA VAL A 174 -8.70 6.35 11.63
C VAL A 174 -7.55 6.70 10.70
N VAL A 175 -7.68 7.83 10.01
CA VAL A 175 -6.57 8.48 9.31
C VAL A 175 -6.37 9.87 9.90
N GLN A 176 -5.13 10.23 10.20
CA GLN A 176 -4.78 11.59 10.63
C GLN A 176 -3.73 12.15 9.66
N ARG A 177 -3.98 13.37 9.18
CA ARG A 177 -2.98 14.09 8.39
C ARG A 177 -2.01 14.77 9.35
N VAL A 178 -0.72 14.47 9.24
CA VAL A 178 0.29 15.05 10.13
C VAL A 178 0.39 16.57 9.96
N ASP A 179 0.66 17.28 11.06
CA ASP A 179 0.96 18.71 11.10
C ASP A 179 2.37 18.96 11.65
N ASP A 180 2.73 20.24 11.76
CA ASP A 180 4.02 20.65 12.32
C ASP A 180 4.20 20.24 13.78
N ASN A 181 3.10 20.12 14.55
CA ASN A 181 3.18 19.67 15.93
C ASN A 181 3.60 18.20 16.01
N TYR A 182 3.02 17.33 15.17
CA TYR A 182 3.47 15.95 15.04
C TYR A 182 4.94 15.88 14.63
N VAL A 183 5.34 16.62 13.59
CA VAL A 183 6.73 16.62 13.11
C VAL A 183 7.71 17.07 14.20
N LYS A 184 7.33 18.02 15.06
CA LYS A 184 8.17 18.44 16.19
C LYS A 184 8.45 17.32 17.18
N THR A 185 7.56 16.33 17.33
CA THR A 185 7.77 15.18 18.24
C THR A 185 8.78 14.15 17.75
N LEU A 186 9.12 14.18 16.46
CA LEU A 186 10.11 13.28 15.86
C LEU A 186 11.53 13.67 16.28
N ASP A 187 12.41 12.67 16.38
CA ASP A 187 13.84 12.88 16.56
C ASP A 187 14.46 13.66 15.38
N ALA A 188 15.63 14.27 15.61
CA ALA A 188 16.25 15.18 14.65
C ALA A 188 16.58 14.50 13.31
N GLU A 189 17.04 13.25 13.34
CA GLU A 189 17.42 12.51 12.13
C GLU A 189 16.17 12.17 11.29
N THR A 190 15.13 11.63 11.93
CA THR A 190 13.86 11.30 11.25
C THR A 190 13.22 12.55 10.64
N LYS A 191 13.24 13.67 11.36
CA LYS A 191 12.73 14.96 10.86
C LYS A 191 13.48 15.44 9.62
N GLN A 192 14.81 15.33 9.62
CA GLN A 192 15.63 15.71 8.48
C GLN A 192 15.34 14.84 7.25
N LYS A 193 15.26 13.51 7.41
CA LYS A 193 14.93 12.58 6.33
C LYS A 193 13.53 12.81 5.77
N LEU A 194 12.55 13.07 6.65
CA LEU A 194 11.18 13.35 6.23
C LEU A 194 11.10 14.64 5.40
N ALA A 195 11.87 15.67 5.74
CA ALA A 195 11.91 16.92 5.00
C ALA A 195 12.43 16.76 3.55
N SER A 196 13.30 15.78 3.29
CA SER A 196 13.85 15.48 1.96
C SER A 196 13.13 14.33 1.23
N VAL A 197 12.04 13.77 1.79
CA VAL A 197 11.39 12.57 1.24
C VAL A 197 10.91 12.70 -0.20
N ASN A 198 10.63 13.93 -0.66
CA ASN A 198 10.20 14.18 -2.04
C ASN A 198 11.34 14.28 -3.04
N THR A 199 12.60 14.38 -2.58
CA THR A 199 13.78 14.49 -3.44
C THR A 199 14.61 13.21 -3.50
N VAL A 200 14.31 12.22 -2.65
CA VAL A 200 14.98 10.90 -2.67
C VAL A 200 14.36 9.96 -3.71
N PRO A 201 15.10 8.92 -4.15
CA PRO A 201 14.56 7.86 -5.00
C PRO A 201 13.30 7.19 -4.40
N PRO A 202 12.33 6.75 -5.22
CA PRO A 202 11.09 6.11 -4.74
C PRO A 202 11.31 4.94 -3.77
N GLN A 203 12.40 4.19 -3.94
CA GLN A 203 12.77 3.02 -3.13
C GLN A 203 13.11 3.39 -1.67
N GLU A 204 13.57 4.62 -1.43
CA GLU A 204 13.98 5.05 -0.09
C GLU A 204 12.81 5.58 0.74
N LYS A 205 11.74 6.04 0.07
CA LYS A 205 10.58 6.69 0.71
C LYS A 205 9.88 5.82 1.76
N PRO A 206 9.61 4.52 1.54
CA PRO A 206 8.95 3.68 2.55
C PRO A 206 9.71 3.65 3.88
N SER A 207 11.03 3.53 3.84
CA SER A 207 11.85 3.50 5.05
C SER A 207 11.80 4.83 5.83
N ILE A 208 11.72 5.96 5.13
CA ILE A 208 11.60 7.30 5.73
C ILE A 208 10.24 7.45 6.39
N TYR A 209 9.16 7.12 5.67
CA TYR A 209 7.81 7.18 6.22
C TYR A 209 7.63 6.20 7.39
N GLY A 210 8.17 4.99 7.30
CA GLY A 210 8.14 4.00 8.37
C GLY A 210 8.86 4.45 9.63
N SER A 211 10.03 5.10 9.47
CA SER A 211 10.77 5.71 10.57
C SER A 211 10.00 6.84 11.26
N ALA A 212 9.20 7.57 10.50
CA ALA A 212 8.34 8.65 10.99
C ALA A 212 6.93 8.19 11.43
N GLY A 213 6.62 6.89 11.37
CA GLY A 213 5.30 6.34 11.72
C GLY A 213 4.18 6.68 10.74
N ILE A 214 4.51 7.11 9.52
CA ILE A 214 3.55 7.58 8.50
C ILE A 214 3.06 6.39 7.65
N TRP A 215 2.16 5.60 8.24
CA TRP A 215 1.68 4.32 7.69
C TRP A 215 1.08 4.42 6.28
N ASN A 216 0.13 5.32 6.04
CA ASN A 216 -0.60 5.34 4.76
C ASN A 216 0.32 5.63 3.57
N ASP A 217 1.31 6.50 3.78
CA ASP A 217 2.24 6.90 2.73
C ASP A 217 3.28 5.80 2.50
N MET A 218 3.78 5.19 3.58
CA MET A 218 4.64 4.00 3.53
C MET A 218 3.97 2.86 2.77
N LEU A 219 2.76 2.46 3.18
CA LEU A 219 2.02 1.36 2.56
C LEU A 219 1.74 1.62 1.08
N ALA A 220 1.38 2.85 0.73
CA ALA A 220 1.13 3.23 -0.66
C ALA A 220 2.39 3.14 -1.54
N ASP A 221 3.53 3.62 -1.04
CA ASP A 221 4.79 3.59 -1.78
C ASP A 221 5.35 2.16 -1.87
N THR A 222 5.26 1.35 -0.80
CA THR A 222 5.63 -0.08 -0.83
C THR A 222 4.76 -0.87 -1.81
N ALA A 223 3.44 -0.66 -1.82
CA ALA A 223 2.55 -1.28 -2.78
C ALA A 223 2.91 -0.91 -4.23
N ALA A 224 3.26 0.36 -4.47
CA ALA A 224 3.67 0.82 -5.79
C ALA A 224 4.99 0.19 -6.26
N LEU A 225 5.97 0.03 -5.37
CA LEU A 225 7.23 -0.67 -5.66
C LEU A 225 6.99 -2.15 -5.97
N MET A 226 6.18 -2.84 -5.16
CA MET A 226 5.79 -4.22 -5.38
C MET A 226 5.05 -4.42 -6.71
N GLN A 227 4.09 -3.55 -7.05
CA GLN A 227 3.40 -3.64 -8.34
C GLN A 227 4.34 -3.39 -9.53
N LYS A 228 5.35 -2.53 -9.38
CA LYS A 228 6.31 -2.20 -10.45
C LYS A 228 7.37 -3.27 -10.65
N ASN A 229 7.87 -3.88 -9.57
CA ASN A 229 8.88 -4.93 -9.61
C ASN A 229 8.63 -5.98 -8.51
N PRO A 230 7.69 -6.92 -8.75
CA PRO A 230 7.33 -7.93 -7.76
C PRO A 230 8.51 -8.82 -7.33
N ALA A 231 9.44 -9.13 -8.25
CA ALA A 231 10.59 -9.98 -7.96
C ALA A 231 11.50 -9.40 -6.86
N THR A 232 11.55 -8.07 -6.74
CA THR A 232 12.38 -7.38 -5.74
C THR A 232 11.61 -7.05 -4.46
N TYR A 233 10.34 -6.65 -4.55
CA TYR A 233 9.62 -6.02 -3.42
C TYR A 233 8.47 -6.87 -2.84
N SER A 234 8.22 -8.09 -3.34
CA SER A 234 7.14 -8.93 -2.80
C SER A 234 7.38 -9.36 -1.36
N GLU A 235 8.62 -9.68 -0.98
CA GLU A 235 8.94 -10.05 0.40
C GLU A 235 8.83 -8.84 1.32
N GLU A 236 9.30 -7.66 0.92
CA GLU A 236 9.12 -6.43 1.71
C GLU A 236 7.64 -6.10 1.96
N TRP A 237 6.78 -6.29 0.97
CA TRP A 237 5.33 -6.14 1.14
C TRP A 237 4.75 -7.15 2.14
N LYS A 238 5.19 -8.42 2.08
CA LYS A 238 4.76 -9.46 3.01
C LYS A 238 5.23 -9.20 4.43
N ASP A 239 6.49 -8.79 4.59
CA ASP A 239 7.08 -8.47 5.88
C ASP A 239 6.35 -7.29 6.52
N LEU A 240 6.13 -6.20 5.77
CA LEU A 240 5.40 -5.03 6.23
C LEU A 240 3.99 -5.37 6.75
N LEU A 241 3.26 -6.20 6.01
CA LEU A 241 1.94 -6.66 6.44
C LEU A 241 2.04 -7.64 7.61
N GLY A 242 3.03 -8.54 7.60
CA GLY A 242 3.30 -9.49 8.67
C GLY A 242 3.56 -8.81 10.02
N GLU A 243 4.35 -7.73 10.04
CA GLU A 243 4.61 -6.91 11.23
C GLU A 243 3.32 -6.37 11.88
N GLN A 244 2.26 -6.18 11.09
CA GLN A 244 0.97 -5.68 11.56
C GLN A 244 -0.10 -6.78 11.70
N GLY A 245 0.29 -8.06 11.65
CA GLY A 245 -0.63 -9.19 11.75
C GLY A 245 -1.49 -9.42 10.50
N LEU A 246 -1.13 -8.80 9.37
CA LEU A 246 -1.83 -8.86 8.08
C LEU A 246 -1.17 -9.86 7.10
N GLY A 247 -0.27 -10.72 7.58
CA GLY A 247 0.48 -11.66 6.72
C GLY A 247 -0.40 -12.61 5.91
N ALA A 248 -1.57 -13.00 6.45
CA ALA A 248 -2.51 -13.92 5.78
C ALA A 248 -3.11 -13.35 4.47
N ILE A 249 -3.13 -12.02 4.31
CA ILE A 249 -3.67 -11.34 3.13
C ILE A 249 -2.58 -10.82 2.19
N ALA A 250 -1.30 -10.98 2.54
CA ALA A 250 -0.19 -10.33 1.84
C ALA A 250 0.06 -10.85 0.42
N THR A 251 -0.38 -12.08 0.12
CA THR A 251 -0.26 -12.69 -1.21
C THR A 251 -1.44 -12.36 -2.13
N ALA A 252 -2.47 -11.68 -1.63
CA ALA A 252 -3.61 -11.30 -2.43
C ALA A 252 -3.22 -10.26 -3.50
N PRO A 253 -3.82 -10.30 -4.70
CA PRO A 253 -3.52 -9.33 -5.74
C PRO A 253 -3.93 -7.92 -5.29
N VAL A 254 -3.03 -6.95 -5.47
CA VAL A 254 -3.33 -5.53 -5.22
C VAL A 254 -3.96 -4.92 -6.47
N VAL A 255 -5.18 -4.41 -6.35
CA VAL A 255 -6.00 -3.87 -7.44
C VAL A 255 -6.34 -2.41 -7.16
N GLU A 256 -6.18 -1.54 -8.16
CA GLU A 256 -6.66 -0.17 -8.09
C GLU A 256 -8.17 -0.11 -8.33
N VAL A 257 -8.89 0.56 -7.44
CA VAL A 257 -10.32 0.81 -7.58
C VAL A 257 -10.62 2.28 -7.37
N LYS A 258 -11.64 2.78 -8.05
CA LYS A 258 -12.06 4.18 -7.94
C LYS A 258 -13.09 4.35 -6.82
N LEU A 259 -12.98 5.48 -6.13
CA LEU A 259 -14.01 6.02 -5.27
C LEU A 259 -14.87 6.99 -6.09
N GLU A 260 -16.13 6.63 -6.31
CA GLU A 260 -17.08 7.42 -7.08
C GLU A 260 -18.07 8.10 -6.13
N PRO A 261 -18.17 9.44 -6.09
CA PRO A 261 -19.13 10.13 -5.26
C PRO A 261 -20.55 9.63 -5.55
N ILE A 262 -21.34 9.35 -4.51
CA ILE A 262 -22.77 9.13 -4.69
C ILE A 262 -23.35 10.50 -5.05
N ARG A 263 -23.83 10.65 -6.29
CA ARG A 263 -24.57 11.85 -6.69
C ARG A 263 -25.94 11.80 -5.99
N PRO A 264 -26.38 12.90 -5.34
CA PRO A 264 -27.72 13.00 -4.78
C PRO A 264 -28.81 12.87 -5.85
#